data_AF-A0A8C1YQG5-F1
#
_entry.id   AF-A0A8C1YQG5-F1
#
_cell.length_a   1.000
_cell.length_b   1.000
_cell.length_c   1.000
_cell.angle_alpha   90.00
_cell.angle_beta   90.00
_cell.angle_gamma   90.00
#
_symmetry.space_group_name_H-M   'P 1'
#
loop_
_entity.id
_entity.type
_entity.pdbx_description
1 polymer ?
#
loop_
_entity_poly.entity_id
_entity_poly.type
_entity_poly.pdbx_seq_one_letter_code
_entity_poly.pdbx_strand_id
1 'polypeptide(L)'
;MDFTIRAATLEDCKDISRMILELAEHEKVSDQVKITQRDLEQDGFSKNPFFHGIIAEVPEHHKSREGHTKIGYSLYFYTYSSWKGRAVYMEDLYVMPEFRGKGIGKALMSKVSQVNMQRKAIFQLILEKRELLESQRFRRDAGGRKGNGRKVASHFEITNNSVQKVGSEGVIKGWTEEQLNMSRAVHYNQDTGTFKVERSGVYFLYCQVHFNENQSQYVKLEVSVPKGPLLQCIEGYGTTPASGSHRFHFLKPCQVSGLLRLNKGAELKAITGGSFSLQMSGKHYFGLFKVN
;
A
#
# COMPACT_ATOMS: atom_id res chain seq x y z
N MET A 1 -14.85 22.04 -29.19
CA MET A 1 -15.57 22.28 -27.94
C MET A 1 -14.53 22.62 -26.91
N ASP A 2 -14.65 23.79 -26.30
CA ASP A 2 -13.64 24.31 -25.39
C ASP A 2 -13.92 23.82 -23.97
N PHE A 3 -12.91 23.25 -23.34
CA PHE A 3 -12.93 22.80 -21.96
C PHE A 3 -11.54 23.03 -21.34
N THR A 4 -11.50 23.24 -20.03
CA THR A 4 -10.26 23.42 -19.26
C THR A 4 -10.09 22.27 -18.28
N ILE A 5 -8.83 21.93 -18.00
CA ILE A 5 -8.45 20.88 -17.05
C ILE A 5 -7.60 21.53 -15.95
N ARG A 6 -8.11 21.51 -14.72
CA ARG A 6 -7.45 22.14 -13.57
C ARG A 6 -7.51 21.28 -12.33
N ALA A 7 -6.70 21.60 -11.33
CA ALA A 7 -6.82 20.98 -10.01
C ALA A 7 -8.19 21.32 -9.40
N ALA A 8 -8.76 20.37 -8.68
CA ALA A 8 -9.95 20.59 -7.87
C ALA A 8 -9.63 21.56 -6.73
N THR A 9 -10.64 22.31 -6.31
CA THR A 9 -10.68 23.18 -5.15
C THR A 9 -11.76 22.69 -4.19
N LEU A 10 -11.75 23.21 -2.95
CA LEU A 10 -12.75 22.86 -1.94
C LEU A 10 -14.19 23.07 -2.44
N GLU A 11 -14.41 24.10 -3.26
CA GLU A 11 -15.73 24.43 -3.83
C GLU A 11 -16.22 23.38 -4.83
N ASP A 12 -15.33 22.61 -5.44
CA ASP A 12 -15.68 21.56 -6.40
C ASP A 12 -16.17 20.27 -5.71
N CYS A 13 -16.06 20.14 -4.37
CA CYS A 13 -16.46 18.94 -3.64
C CYS A 13 -17.92 18.54 -3.87
N LYS A 14 -18.82 19.53 -4.01
CA LYS A 14 -20.23 19.29 -4.32
C LYS A 14 -20.41 18.64 -5.69
N ASP A 15 -19.71 19.15 -6.70
CA ASP A 15 -19.75 18.60 -8.06
C ASP A 15 -19.05 17.23 -8.15
N ILE A 16 -17.96 17.03 -7.42
CA ILE A 16 -17.28 15.73 -7.31
C ILE A 16 -18.23 14.71 -6.67
N SER A 17 -18.87 15.04 -5.54
CA SER A 17 -19.82 14.15 -4.88
C SER A 17 -20.97 13.74 -5.80
N ARG A 18 -21.52 14.70 -6.57
CA ARG A 18 -22.54 14.43 -7.59
C ARG A 18 -22.01 13.46 -8.65
N MET A 19 -20.85 13.74 -9.23
CA MET A 19 -20.28 12.92 -10.29
C MET A 19 -19.87 11.51 -9.82
N ILE A 20 -19.49 11.33 -8.55
CA ILE A 20 -19.27 10.01 -7.94
C ILE A 20 -20.57 9.21 -7.92
N LEU A 21 -21.68 9.85 -7.54
CA LEU A 21 -22.99 9.20 -7.56
C LEU A 21 -23.42 8.87 -8.99
N GLU A 22 -23.24 9.78 -9.95
CA GLU A 22 -23.52 9.50 -11.37
C GLU A 22 -22.69 8.33 -11.92
N LEU A 23 -21.40 8.23 -11.53
CA LEU A 23 -20.53 7.11 -11.88
C LEU A 23 -21.05 5.80 -11.26
N ALA A 24 -21.40 5.82 -9.98
CA ALA A 24 -21.91 4.64 -9.28
C ALA A 24 -23.28 4.18 -9.81
N GLU A 25 -24.14 5.10 -10.23
CA GLU A 25 -25.40 4.79 -10.92
C GLU A 25 -25.14 4.12 -12.27
N HIS A 26 -24.19 4.63 -13.05
CA HIS A 26 -23.77 4.03 -14.31
C HIS A 26 -23.21 2.61 -14.12
N GLU A 27 -22.52 2.36 -13.00
CA GLU A 27 -21.98 1.05 -12.63
C GLU A 27 -22.98 0.15 -11.87
N LYS A 28 -24.20 0.64 -11.60
CA LYS A 28 -25.26 -0.06 -10.85
C LYS A 28 -24.87 -0.44 -9.41
N VAL A 29 -24.11 0.41 -8.74
CA VAL A 29 -23.59 0.23 -7.37
C VAL A 29 -23.76 1.47 -6.50
N SER A 30 -24.76 2.32 -6.80
CA SER A 30 -25.00 3.58 -6.09
C SER A 30 -25.28 3.41 -4.59
N ASP A 31 -25.85 2.26 -4.19
CA ASP A 31 -26.09 1.88 -2.79
C ASP A 31 -24.80 1.65 -1.98
N GLN A 32 -23.67 1.44 -2.67
CA GLN A 32 -22.36 1.27 -2.04
C GLN A 32 -21.66 2.60 -1.74
N VAL A 33 -22.13 3.72 -2.29
CA VAL A 33 -21.54 5.05 -2.05
C VAL A 33 -21.93 5.53 -0.66
N LYS A 34 -20.99 5.41 0.29
CA LYS A 34 -21.18 5.82 1.69
C LYS A 34 -20.55 7.18 2.02
N ILE A 35 -19.71 7.69 1.14
CA ILE A 35 -18.98 8.94 1.35
C ILE A 35 -19.90 10.14 1.15
N THR A 36 -19.70 11.18 1.95
CA THR A 36 -20.43 12.44 1.86
C THR A 36 -19.56 13.55 1.26
N GLN A 37 -20.18 14.64 0.81
CA GLN A 37 -19.45 15.85 0.41
C GLN A 37 -18.48 16.32 1.50
N ARG A 38 -18.88 16.24 2.78
CA ARG A 38 -18.06 16.67 3.92
C ARG A 38 -16.81 15.80 4.08
N ASP A 39 -16.91 14.52 3.78
CA ASP A 39 -15.75 13.62 3.81
C ASP A 39 -14.75 14.01 2.71
N LEU A 40 -15.23 14.33 1.50
CA LEU A 40 -14.37 14.81 0.40
C LEU A 40 -13.66 16.13 0.76
N GLU A 41 -14.36 17.05 1.42
CA GLU A 41 -13.78 18.31 1.89
C GLU A 41 -12.64 18.07 2.90
N GLN A 42 -12.88 17.18 3.88
CA GLN A 42 -11.89 16.86 4.93
C GLN A 42 -10.70 16.08 4.38
N ASP A 43 -10.95 15.07 3.55
CA ASP A 43 -9.91 14.16 3.09
C ASP A 43 -9.11 14.73 1.90
N GLY A 44 -9.75 15.52 1.03
CA GLY A 44 -9.12 16.07 -0.18
C GLY A 44 -8.40 17.41 0.02
N PHE A 45 -8.79 18.17 1.05
CA PHE A 45 -8.35 19.58 1.22
C PHE A 45 -7.80 19.91 2.60
N SER A 46 -7.44 18.91 3.40
CA SER A 46 -6.68 19.12 4.64
C SER A 46 -5.19 19.45 4.38
N LYS A 47 -4.44 19.69 5.47
CA LYS A 47 -2.98 19.89 5.41
C LYS A 47 -2.23 18.68 4.83
N ASN A 48 -2.78 17.48 5.01
CA ASN A 48 -2.23 16.21 4.51
C ASN A 48 -3.34 15.44 3.80
N PRO A 49 -3.67 15.80 2.54
CA PRO A 49 -4.81 15.23 1.85
C PRO A 49 -4.57 13.76 1.49
N PHE A 50 -5.61 12.94 1.63
CA PHE A 50 -5.60 11.52 1.27
C PHE A 50 -5.71 11.32 -0.25
N PHE A 51 -6.39 12.23 -0.94
CA PHE A 51 -6.52 12.21 -2.38
C PHE A 51 -6.38 13.62 -2.98
N HIS A 52 -6.25 13.65 -4.31
CA HIS A 52 -6.27 14.87 -5.10
C HIS A 52 -7.28 14.72 -6.24
N GLY A 53 -7.93 15.82 -6.59
CA GLY A 53 -8.89 15.87 -7.69
C GLY A 53 -8.37 16.70 -8.87
N ILE A 54 -8.70 16.29 -10.09
CA ILE A 54 -8.63 17.10 -11.31
C ILE A 54 -10.05 17.27 -11.84
N ILE A 55 -10.43 18.48 -12.22
CA ILE A 55 -11.73 18.83 -12.78
C ILE A 55 -11.59 19.14 -14.26
N ALA A 56 -12.55 18.65 -15.04
CA ALA A 56 -12.86 19.14 -16.37
C ALA A 56 -14.05 20.09 -16.29
N GLU A 57 -13.84 21.32 -16.73
CA GLU A 57 -14.88 22.35 -16.77
C GLU A 57 -15.07 22.92 -18.17
N VAL A 58 -16.28 23.36 -18.46
CA VAL A 58 -16.66 24.03 -19.69
C VAL A 58 -17.14 25.45 -19.40
N PRO A 59 -17.04 26.37 -20.37
CA PRO A 59 -17.64 27.69 -20.26
C PRO A 59 -19.16 27.61 -19.99
N GLU A 60 -19.71 28.66 -19.36
CA GLU A 60 -21.14 28.72 -19.00
C GLU A 60 -22.09 28.49 -20.19
N HIS A 61 -21.74 28.98 -21.39
CA HIS A 61 -22.54 28.79 -22.61
C HIS A 61 -22.51 27.34 -23.15
N HIS A 62 -21.65 26.48 -22.61
CA HIS A 62 -21.51 25.06 -22.95
C HIS A 62 -21.88 24.14 -21.78
N LYS A 63 -22.53 24.65 -20.73
CA LYS A 63 -22.96 23.85 -19.59
C LYS A 63 -23.87 22.69 -20.02
N SER A 64 -23.93 21.67 -19.17
CA SER A 64 -24.81 20.52 -19.40
C SER A 64 -26.28 20.95 -19.49
N ARG A 65 -27.13 20.08 -20.02
CA ARG A 65 -28.60 20.29 -20.00
C ARG A 65 -29.17 20.57 -18.61
N GLU A 66 -28.51 20.06 -17.58
CA GLU A 66 -28.84 20.23 -16.16
C GLU A 66 -28.18 21.48 -15.54
N GLY A 67 -27.43 22.24 -16.32
CA GLY A 67 -26.82 23.51 -15.91
C GLY A 67 -25.43 23.38 -15.28
N HIS A 68 -24.76 22.24 -15.40
CA HIS A 68 -23.44 22.01 -14.80
C HIS A 68 -22.30 22.45 -15.72
N THR A 69 -21.37 23.22 -15.18
CA THR A 69 -20.10 23.57 -15.86
C THR A 69 -18.97 22.60 -15.52
N LYS A 70 -19.06 21.85 -14.42
CA LYS A 70 -18.10 20.81 -14.02
C LYS A 70 -18.62 19.49 -14.55
N ILE A 71 -17.98 19.01 -15.61
CA ILE A 71 -18.50 17.96 -16.49
C ILE A 71 -17.68 16.67 -16.47
N GLY A 72 -16.61 16.63 -15.68
CA GLY A 72 -15.83 15.44 -15.43
C GLY A 72 -14.84 15.66 -14.31
N TYR A 73 -14.39 14.56 -13.71
CA TYR A 73 -13.34 14.58 -12.70
C TYR A 73 -12.43 13.37 -12.83
N SER A 74 -11.26 13.48 -12.22
CA SER A 74 -10.43 12.33 -11.87
C SER A 74 -9.95 12.47 -10.45
N LEU A 75 -10.02 11.38 -9.69
CA LEU A 75 -9.53 11.28 -8.32
C LEU A 75 -8.29 10.39 -8.31
N TYR A 76 -7.23 10.86 -7.67
CA TYR A 76 -5.97 10.12 -7.62
C TYR A 76 -5.23 10.35 -6.30
N PHE A 77 -4.36 9.42 -5.95
CA PHE A 77 -3.48 9.51 -4.79
C PHE A 77 -2.10 8.94 -5.11
N TYR A 78 -1.15 9.18 -4.23
CA TYR A 78 0.23 8.71 -4.42
C TYR A 78 0.43 7.38 -3.73
N THR A 79 1.08 6.47 -4.44
CA THR A 79 1.46 5.16 -3.92
C THR A 79 2.95 4.94 -4.08
N TYR A 80 3.47 3.90 -3.45
CA TYR A 80 4.87 3.52 -3.56
C TYR A 80 4.99 2.04 -3.85
N SER A 81 5.68 1.70 -4.93
CA SER A 81 6.07 0.33 -5.23
C SER A 81 7.49 0.09 -4.73
N SER A 82 7.70 -1.00 -3.99
CA SER A 82 9.05 -1.43 -3.59
C SER A 82 9.96 -1.76 -4.78
N TRP A 83 9.40 -1.97 -5.97
CA TRP A 83 10.13 -2.31 -7.20
C TRP A 83 10.27 -1.13 -8.17
N LYS A 84 9.25 -0.26 -8.25
CA LYS A 84 9.17 0.83 -9.23
C LYS A 84 9.24 2.23 -8.62
N GLY A 85 9.33 2.31 -7.30
CA GLY A 85 9.34 3.56 -6.54
C GLY A 85 8.00 4.26 -6.55
N ARG A 86 8.04 5.59 -6.49
CA ARG A 86 6.85 6.46 -6.44
C ARG A 86 5.94 6.25 -7.65
N ALA A 87 4.64 6.15 -7.40
CA ALA A 87 3.60 6.03 -8.41
C ALA A 87 2.41 6.93 -8.05
N VAL A 88 1.54 7.13 -9.04
CA VAL A 88 0.21 7.69 -8.86
C VAL A 88 -0.78 6.59 -9.16
N TYR A 89 -1.73 6.41 -8.26
CA TYR A 89 -2.90 5.57 -8.47
C TYR A 89 -4.08 6.48 -8.78
N MET A 90 -4.75 6.23 -9.90
CA MET A 90 -5.95 6.93 -10.30
C MET A 90 -7.13 6.05 -9.87
N GLU A 91 -7.87 6.52 -8.88
CA GLU A 91 -9.02 5.81 -8.32
C GLU A 91 -10.19 5.91 -9.29
N ASP A 92 -10.59 7.14 -9.60
CA ASP A 92 -11.76 7.42 -10.43
C ASP A 92 -11.39 8.24 -11.66
N LEU A 93 -12.14 7.99 -12.73
CA LEU A 93 -12.20 8.83 -13.91
C LEU A 93 -13.63 8.84 -14.43
N TYR A 94 -14.25 10.02 -14.45
CA TYR A 94 -15.61 10.18 -14.95
C TYR A 94 -15.73 11.42 -15.85
N VAL A 95 -16.55 11.27 -16.89
CA VAL A 95 -17.00 12.37 -17.75
C VAL A 95 -18.49 12.15 -17.98
N MET A 96 -19.28 13.20 -17.76
CA MET A 96 -20.72 13.22 -18.00
C MET A 96 -21.03 12.70 -19.42
N PRO A 97 -22.04 11.82 -19.60
CA PRO A 97 -22.34 11.18 -20.89
C PRO A 97 -22.41 12.14 -22.09
N GLU A 98 -23.03 13.31 -21.93
CA GLU A 98 -23.17 14.36 -22.97
C GLU A 98 -21.82 14.92 -23.49
N PHE A 99 -20.75 14.73 -22.73
CA PHE A 99 -19.42 15.26 -23.02
C PHE A 99 -18.40 14.18 -23.39
N ARG A 100 -18.83 12.90 -23.44
CA ARG A 100 -17.99 11.78 -23.89
C ARG A 100 -17.68 11.87 -25.39
N GLY A 101 -16.61 11.19 -25.82
CA GLY A 101 -16.14 11.23 -27.22
C GLY A 101 -15.40 12.51 -27.62
N LYS A 102 -15.32 13.52 -26.74
CA LYS A 102 -14.71 14.83 -27.00
C LYS A 102 -13.26 14.96 -26.50
N GLY A 103 -12.63 13.86 -26.12
CA GLY A 103 -11.23 13.83 -25.65
C GLY A 103 -10.99 14.23 -24.19
N ILE A 104 -12.04 14.56 -23.43
CA ILE A 104 -11.94 15.07 -22.04
C ILE A 104 -11.30 14.05 -21.10
N GLY A 105 -11.71 12.78 -21.17
CA GLY A 105 -11.12 11.72 -20.33
C GLY A 105 -9.61 11.55 -20.59
N LYS A 106 -9.19 11.65 -21.85
CA LYS A 106 -7.76 11.63 -22.22
C LYS A 106 -7.01 12.83 -21.63
N ALA A 107 -7.63 14.00 -21.62
CA ALA A 107 -7.04 15.21 -21.05
C ALA A 107 -6.91 15.13 -19.52
N LEU A 108 -7.92 14.59 -18.83
CA LEU A 108 -7.88 14.30 -17.38
C LEU A 108 -6.71 13.35 -17.04
N MET A 109 -6.62 12.19 -17.71
CA MET A 109 -5.52 11.24 -17.51
C MET A 109 -4.14 11.85 -17.81
N SER A 110 -4.04 12.65 -18.89
CA SER A 110 -2.80 13.33 -19.25
C SER A 110 -2.36 14.30 -18.15
N LYS A 111 -3.30 15.03 -17.54
CA LYS A 111 -3.00 15.95 -16.44
C LYS A 111 -2.49 15.21 -15.20
N VAL A 112 -3.14 14.10 -14.83
CA VAL A 112 -2.71 13.25 -13.70
C VAL A 112 -1.27 12.73 -13.94
N SER A 113 -0.98 12.29 -15.17
CA SER A 113 0.36 11.85 -15.56
C SER A 113 1.41 12.97 -15.46
N GLN A 114 1.08 14.18 -15.93
CA GLN A 114 1.96 15.35 -15.81
C GLN A 114 2.28 15.69 -14.36
N VAL A 115 1.28 15.66 -13.46
CA VAL A 115 1.50 15.91 -12.03
C VAL A 115 2.46 14.89 -11.41
N ASN A 116 2.32 13.61 -11.78
CA ASN A 116 3.22 12.55 -11.34
C ASN A 116 4.67 12.81 -11.82
N MET A 117 4.86 13.18 -13.09
CA MET A 117 6.18 13.48 -13.64
C MET A 117 6.84 14.69 -12.98
N GLN A 118 6.08 15.77 -12.78
CA GLN A 118 6.59 16.98 -12.10
C GLN A 118 7.02 16.69 -10.67
N ARG A 119 6.24 15.93 -9.90
CA ARG A 119 6.64 15.51 -8.54
C ARG A 119 7.84 14.55 -8.55
N LYS A 120 7.94 13.64 -9.53
CA LYS A 120 9.13 12.79 -9.67
C LYS A 120 10.38 13.64 -9.85
N ALA A 121 10.34 14.62 -10.77
CA ALA A 121 11.42 15.55 -11.05
C ALA A 121 11.79 16.43 -9.83
N ILE A 122 10.81 17.04 -9.14
CA ILE A 122 11.08 17.89 -7.97
C ILE A 122 11.78 17.10 -6.86
N PHE A 123 11.29 15.91 -6.53
CA PHE A 123 11.96 15.08 -5.52
C PHE A 123 13.33 14.60 -5.98
N GLN A 124 13.51 14.30 -7.27
CA GLN A 124 14.82 13.92 -7.80
C GLN A 124 15.81 15.08 -7.63
N LEU A 125 15.40 16.31 -7.94
CA LEU A 125 16.18 17.52 -7.69
C LEU A 125 16.45 17.76 -6.19
N ILE A 126 15.49 17.46 -5.31
CA ILE A 126 15.68 17.56 -3.85
C ILE A 126 16.71 16.52 -3.37
N LEU A 127 16.65 15.29 -3.87
CA LEU A 127 17.61 14.23 -3.54
C LEU A 127 19.00 14.56 -4.05
N GLU A 128 19.12 14.99 -5.32
CA GLU A 128 20.39 15.42 -5.92
C GLU A 128 20.98 16.62 -5.17
N LYS A 129 20.15 17.60 -4.81
CA LYS A 129 20.59 18.75 -4.01
C LYS A 129 21.01 18.34 -2.59
N ARG A 130 20.35 17.35 -2.00
CA ARG A 130 20.73 16.78 -0.69
C ARG A 130 22.06 16.03 -0.77
N GLU A 131 22.27 15.21 -1.79
CA GLU A 131 23.54 14.50 -2.05
C GLU A 131 24.69 15.49 -2.33
N LEU A 132 24.41 16.57 -3.06
CA LEU A 132 25.36 17.67 -3.27
C LEU A 132 25.71 18.39 -1.96
N LEU A 133 24.73 18.63 -1.08
CA LEU A 133 24.96 19.25 0.24
C LEU A 133 25.69 18.31 1.22
N GLU A 134 25.37 17.01 1.17
CA GLU A 134 26.02 15.97 1.99
C GLU A 134 27.46 15.71 1.52
N SER A 135 27.74 15.69 0.21
CA SER A 135 29.10 15.58 -0.33
C SER A 135 29.97 16.80 -0.04
N GLN A 136 29.37 18.00 0.06
CA GLN A 136 30.07 19.20 0.54
C GLN A 136 30.34 19.17 2.06
N ARG A 137 29.48 18.53 2.86
CA ARG A 137 29.73 18.30 4.31
C ARG A 137 30.72 17.16 4.56
N PHE A 138 30.75 16.14 3.71
CA PHE A 138 31.64 14.98 3.85
C PHE A 138 33.13 15.30 3.61
N ARG A 139 33.44 16.48 3.04
CA ARG A 139 34.81 17.01 3.01
C ARG A 139 35.25 17.70 4.31
N ARG A 140 34.39 17.80 5.32
CA ARG A 140 34.72 18.38 6.65
C ARG A 140 34.72 17.39 7.81
N ASP A 141 34.06 16.24 7.69
CA ASP A 141 34.05 15.20 8.73
C ASP A 141 34.57 13.86 8.21
N ALA A 142 35.85 13.83 7.84
CA ALA A 142 36.63 12.59 7.80
C ALA A 142 37.02 12.19 9.23
N GLY A 143 36.04 11.82 10.04
CA GLY A 143 36.22 11.56 11.47
C GLY A 143 35.12 10.70 12.11
N GLY A 144 34.53 9.76 11.38
CA GLY A 144 33.44 8.90 11.87
C GLY A 144 33.93 7.48 12.24
N ARG A 145 33.99 7.18 13.53
CA ARG A 145 34.32 5.84 14.09
C ARG A 145 33.41 4.74 13.56
N LYS A 146 33.98 3.63 13.06
CA LYS A 146 33.28 2.35 12.87
C LYS A 146 32.77 1.86 14.23
N GLY A 147 31.45 1.86 14.42
CA GLY A 147 30.80 1.24 15.57
C GLY A 147 31.02 -0.27 15.55
N ASN A 148 31.79 -0.78 16.51
CA ASN A 148 32.15 -2.19 16.69
C ASN A 148 31.01 -3.01 17.30
N GLY A 149 29.76 -2.71 16.93
CA GLY A 149 28.56 -3.36 17.48
C GLY A 149 28.19 -4.61 16.69
N ARG A 150 28.06 -5.74 17.38
CA ARG A 150 27.57 -7.01 16.79
C ARG A 150 26.18 -6.78 16.19
N LYS A 151 26.00 -7.06 14.89
CA LYS A 151 24.70 -6.91 14.19
C LYS A 151 23.62 -7.73 14.91
N VAL A 152 22.39 -7.23 14.97
CA VAL A 152 21.27 -7.89 15.64
C VAL A 152 20.21 -8.29 14.62
N ALA A 153 19.96 -9.58 14.44
CA ALA A 153 18.97 -10.12 13.53
C ALA A 153 18.49 -11.50 13.96
N SER A 154 17.27 -11.86 13.56
CA SER A 154 16.75 -13.23 13.61
C SER A 154 15.97 -13.51 12.33
N HIS A 155 16.05 -14.75 11.84
CA HIS A 155 15.30 -15.24 10.70
C HIS A 155 14.70 -16.59 11.03
N PHE A 156 13.48 -16.83 10.55
CA PHE A 156 12.71 -18.03 10.83
C PHE A 156 12.05 -18.53 9.56
N GLU A 157 11.97 -19.86 9.42
CA GLU A 157 11.29 -20.53 8.32
C GLU A 157 10.31 -21.59 8.84
N ILE A 158 9.31 -21.94 8.02
CA ILE A 158 8.44 -23.11 8.26
C ILE A 158 8.80 -24.17 7.22
N THR A 159 9.36 -25.29 7.66
CA THR A 159 9.90 -26.36 6.80
C THR A 159 9.07 -27.65 6.79
N ASN A 160 8.02 -27.75 7.62
CA ASN A 160 7.29 -29.00 7.83
C ASN A 160 6.07 -29.18 6.92
N ASN A 161 5.91 -30.42 6.43
CA ASN A 161 4.88 -30.88 5.48
C ASN A 161 3.50 -31.17 6.09
N SER A 162 3.25 -30.87 7.37
CA SER A 162 1.91 -31.01 7.93
C SER A 162 1.09 -29.77 7.59
N VAL A 163 -0.05 -29.96 6.93
CA VAL A 163 -1.03 -28.91 6.62
C VAL A 163 -1.31 -28.10 7.89
N GLN A 164 -0.66 -26.95 8.04
CA GLN A 164 -0.98 -26.05 9.14
C GLN A 164 -2.28 -25.35 8.76
N LYS A 165 -3.40 -25.99 9.08
CA LYS A 165 -4.62 -25.25 9.35
C LYS A 165 -4.26 -24.28 10.46
N VAL A 166 -4.37 -23.00 10.17
CA VAL A 166 -4.22 -21.99 11.19
C VAL A 166 -5.44 -22.13 12.11
N GLY A 167 -5.22 -22.38 13.40
CA GLY A 167 -6.32 -22.59 14.36
C GLY A 167 -7.29 -21.41 14.40
N SER A 168 -8.38 -21.52 15.16
CA SER A 168 -9.43 -20.48 15.23
C SER A 168 -8.90 -19.07 15.58
N GLU A 169 -7.78 -18.98 16.30
CA GLU A 169 -7.14 -17.70 16.64
C GLU A 169 -6.34 -17.05 15.50
N GLY A 170 -6.11 -17.75 14.39
CA GLY A 170 -5.39 -17.18 13.25
C GLY A 170 -3.87 -17.06 13.42
N VAL A 171 -3.28 -17.50 14.54
CA VAL A 171 -1.83 -17.39 14.78
C VAL A 171 -1.05 -18.47 14.01
N ILE A 172 -0.10 -18.03 13.18
CA ILE A 172 0.79 -18.91 12.42
C ILE A 172 1.92 -19.38 13.33
N LYS A 173 2.05 -20.70 13.51
CA LYS A 173 3.02 -21.34 14.42
C LYS A 173 4.03 -22.22 13.65
N GLY A 174 4.91 -22.91 14.37
CA GLY A 174 5.90 -23.83 13.78
C GLY A 174 7.08 -23.15 13.09
N TRP A 175 7.38 -21.91 13.45
CA TRP A 175 8.59 -21.21 13.01
C TRP A 175 9.86 -21.83 13.60
N THR A 176 10.85 -22.09 12.77
CA THR A 176 12.17 -22.61 13.15
C THR A 176 13.22 -21.52 12.90
N GLU A 177 14.03 -21.19 13.91
CA GLU A 177 15.07 -20.14 13.79
C GLU A 177 16.27 -20.63 12.96
N GLU A 178 16.61 -19.87 11.92
CA GLU A 178 17.83 -20.06 11.14
C GLU A 178 19.04 -19.49 11.89
N GLN A 179 20.14 -20.24 11.91
CA GLN A 179 21.36 -19.84 12.62
C GLN A 179 22.12 -18.77 11.84
N LEU A 180 22.03 -17.53 12.32
CA LEU A 180 22.77 -16.39 11.76
C LEU A 180 24.02 -16.10 12.60
N ASN A 181 25.11 -15.67 11.96
CA ASN A 181 26.29 -15.14 12.66
C ASN A 181 26.05 -13.69 13.17
N MET A 182 24.96 -13.52 13.93
CA MET A 182 24.47 -12.25 14.45
C MET A 182 23.91 -12.45 15.87
N SER A 183 23.75 -11.37 16.62
CA SER A 183 23.02 -11.43 17.89
C SER A 183 21.53 -11.60 17.63
N ARG A 184 20.90 -12.52 18.34
CA ARG A 184 19.45 -12.77 18.26
C ARG A 184 18.65 -11.49 18.51
N ALA A 185 17.66 -11.23 17.63
CA ALA A 185 16.75 -10.10 17.74
C ALA A 185 15.51 -10.42 18.58
N VAL A 186 14.98 -11.64 18.43
CA VAL A 186 13.77 -12.11 19.11
C VAL A 186 13.92 -13.55 19.55
N HIS A 187 13.22 -13.92 20.61
CA HIS A 187 13.03 -15.31 21.03
C HIS A 187 11.62 -15.77 20.62
N TYR A 188 11.53 -16.91 19.93
CA TYR A 188 10.24 -17.46 19.50
C TYR A 188 9.70 -18.47 20.51
N ASN A 189 8.46 -18.27 20.95
CA ASN A 189 7.73 -19.17 21.83
C ASN A 189 6.78 -20.06 21.01
N GLN A 190 7.05 -21.36 20.97
CA GLN A 190 6.32 -22.32 20.14
C GLN A 190 4.86 -22.52 20.58
N ASP A 191 4.59 -22.48 21.89
CA ASP A 191 3.24 -22.71 22.44
C ASP A 191 2.27 -21.59 22.07
N THR A 192 2.75 -20.35 22.18
CA THR A 192 1.93 -19.13 21.95
C THR A 192 2.04 -18.60 20.52
N GLY A 193 3.07 -18.97 19.77
CA GLY A 193 3.37 -18.41 18.45
C GLY A 193 3.87 -16.96 18.50
N THR A 194 4.49 -16.54 19.60
CA THR A 194 4.96 -15.16 19.81
C THR A 194 6.46 -15.02 19.59
N PHE A 195 6.88 -13.88 19.03
CA PHE A 195 8.29 -13.48 18.95
C PHE A 195 8.54 -12.35 19.95
N LYS A 196 9.28 -12.66 21.01
CA LYS A 196 9.59 -11.72 22.09
C LYS A 196 10.89 -10.98 21.80
N VAL A 197 10.84 -9.65 21.80
CA VAL A 197 11.97 -8.78 21.44
C VAL A 197 13.04 -8.76 22.54
N GLU A 198 14.28 -9.07 22.17
CA GLU A 198 15.41 -9.17 23.11
C GLU A 198 16.00 -7.80 23.49
N ARG A 199 15.94 -6.83 22.56
CA ARG A 199 16.56 -5.51 22.73
C ARG A 199 15.67 -4.43 22.13
N SER A 200 15.56 -3.28 22.80
CA SER A 200 14.86 -2.13 22.22
C SER A 200 15.62 -1.59 21.01
N GLY A 201 14.89 -1.12 20.00
CA GLY A 201 15.47 -0.57 18.78
C GLY A 201 14.45 -0.29 17.69
N VAL A 202 14.93 0.26 16.58
CA VAL A 202 14.18 0.28 15.32
C VAL A 202 14.58 -0.97 14.55
N TYR A 203 13.59 -1.74 14.09
CA TYR A 203 13.79 -2.98 13.36
C TYR A 203 13.12 -2.87 12.00
N PHE A 204 13.79 -3.39 10.97
CA PHE A 204 13.12 -3.70 9.71
C PHE A 204 12.63 -5.14 9.80
N LEU A 205 11.31 -5.32 9.70
CA LEU A 205 10.65 -6.62 9.73
C LEU A 205 10.20 -7.01 8.32
N TYR A 206 10.26 -8.30 8.02
CA TYR A 206 9.72 -8.89 6.80
C TYR A 206 9.07 -10.24 7.12
N CYS A 207 7.91 -10.50 6.55
CA CYS A 207 7.22 -11.77 6.66
C CYS A 207 6.54 -12.11 5.33
N GLN A 208 6.73 -13.35 4.88
CA GLN A 208 6.12 -13.89 3.68
C GLN A 208 5.45 -15.21 4.02
N VAL A 209 4.22 -15.36 3.55
CA VAL A 209 3.48 -16.61 3.67
C VAL A 209 2.81 -16.90 2.33
N HIS A 210 2.96 -18.13 1.85
CA HIS A 210 2.18 -18.62 0.72
C HIS A 210 0.91 -19.30 1.24
N PHE A 211 -0.23 -18.91 0.72
CA PHE A 211 -1.51 -19.48 1.10
C PHE A 211 -2.03 -20.42 0.02
N ASN A 212 -2.92 -21.33 0.41
CA ASN A 212 -3.61 -22.20 -0.53
C ASN A 212 -4.69 -21.41 -1.30
N GLU A 213 -4.39 -21.06 -2.55
CA GLU A 213 -5.25 -20.24 -3.41
C GLU A 213 -6.59 -20.91 -3.75
N ASN A 214 -6.70 -22.25 -3.62
CA ASN A 214 -7.92 -22.99 -3.94
C ASN A 214 -9.00 -22.93 -2.84
N GLN A 215 -8.69 -22.35 -1.67
CA GLN A 215 -9.59 -22.36 -0.52
C GLN A 215 -10.31 -21.03 -0.29
N SER A 216 -9.82 -19.92 -0.85
CA SER A 216 -10.42 -18.62 -0.65
C SER A 216 -10.14 -17.68 -1.81
N GLN A 217 -11.06 -16.74 -2.04
CA GLN A 217 -10.94 -15.69 -3.06
C GLN A 217 -9.95 -14.59 -2.66
N TYR A 218 -9.57 -14.52 -1.39
CA TYR A 218 -8.56 -13.61 -0.89
C TYR A 218 -7.85 -14.22 0.31
N VAL A 219 -6.67 -13.71 0.63
CA VAL A 219 -5.92 -14.07 1.84
C VAL A 219 -5.47 -12.84 2.58
N LYS A 220 -5.18 -13.03 3.86
CA LYS A 220 -4.75 -11.96 4.76
C LYS A 220 -3.54 -12.40 5.56
N LEU A 221 -2.50 -11.57 5.64
CA LEU A 221 -1.36 -11.75 6.53
C LEU A 221 -1.17 -10.49 7.35
N GLU A 222 -1.02 -10.65 8.65
CA GLU A 222 -0.84 -9.60 9.62
C GLU A 222 0.38 -9.88 10.50
N VAL A 223 1.19 -8.87 10.76
CA VAL A 223 2.18 -8.91 11.83
C VAL A 223 1.80 -7.83 12.84
N SER A 224 1.39 -8.26 14.03
CA SER A 224 0.85 -7.38 15.06
C SER A 224 1.79 -7.28 16.27
N VAL A 225 1.84 -6.07 16.83
CA VAL A 225 2.33 -5.79 18.19
C VAL A 225 1.09 -5.49 19.05
N PRO A 226 0.90 -6.11 20.22
CA PRO A 226 -0.19 -5.76 21.14
C PRO A 226 -0.20 -4.25 21.43
N LYS A 227 -1.32 -3.57 21.13
CA LYS A 227 -1.50 -2.11 21.26
C LYS A 227 -0.48 -1.27 20.46
N GLY A 228 0.09 -1.83 19.39
CA GLY A 228 1.10 -1.19 18.57
C GLY A 228 0.80 -1.23 17.07
N PRO A 229 1.79 -0.88 16.23
CA PRO A 229 1.64 -0.87 14.77
C PRO A 229 1.30 -2.26 14.22
N LEU A 230 0.44 -2.28 13.19
CA LEU A 230 0.03 -3.46 12.44
C LEU A 230 0.57 -3.36 11.02
N LEU A 231 1.31 -4.38 10.58
CA LEU A 231 1.63 -4.55 9.16
C LEU A 231 0.65 -5.55 8.57
N GLN A 232 0.00 -5.21 7.46
CA GLN A 232 -1.04 -6.04 6.86
C GLN A 232 -0.82 -6.18 5.35
N CYS A 233 -1.11 -7.38 4.85
CA CYS A 233 -1.21 -7.73 3.44
C CYS A 233 -2.59 -8.38 3.22
N ILE A 234 -3.29 -7.93 2.18
CA ILE A 234 -4.49 -8.60 1.66
C ILE A 234 -4.25 -8.80 0.17
N GLU A 235 -4.34 -10.05 -0.30
CA GLU A 235 -4.15 -10.40 -1.70
C GLU A 235 -5.38 -11.13 -2.22
N GLY A 236 -5.90 -10.69 -3.36
CA GLY A 236 -7.03 -11.31 -4.03
C GLY A 236 -6.56 -12.34 -5.06
N TYR A 237 -7.19 -13.51 -5.06
CA TYR A 237 -7.07 -14.51 -6.11
C TYR A 237 -8.21 -14.31 -7.12
N GLY A 238 -7.88 -14.35 -8.42
CA GLY A 238 -8.84 -14.02 -9.48
C GLY A 238 -10.08 -14.93 -9.45
N THR A 239 -11.26 -14.32 -9.52
CA THR A 239 -12.57 -15.02 -9.53
C THR A 239 -12.95 -15.60 -10.89
N THR A 240 -12.08 -15.48 -11.89
CA THR A 240 -12.29 -16.05 -13.22
C THR A 240 -11.58 -17.40 -13.26
N PRO A 241 -12.26 -18.52 -13.59
CA PRO A 241 -11.55 -19.74 -13.93
C PRO A 241 -10.66 -19.39 -15.11
N ALA A 242 -9.35 -19.33 -14.89
CA ALA A 242 -8.42 -19.29 -16.01
C ALA A 242 -8.73 -20.54 -16.84
N SER A 243 -9.19 -20.34 -18.06
CA SER A 243 -9.31 -21.42 -19.05
C SER A 243 -7.91 -22.03 -19.20
N GLY A 244 -7.72 -23.21 -18.61
CA GLY A 244 -6.49 -23.96 -18.72
C GLY A 244 -5.40 -23.55 -17.72
N SER A 245 -4.72 -24.56 -17.20
CA SER A 245 -3.45 -24.46 -16.51
C SER A 245 -2.42 -23.75 -17.41
N HIS A 246 -2.34 -22.42 -17.31
CA HIS A 246 -1.21 -21.69 -17.86
C HIS A 246 0.06 -22.21 -17.17
N ARG A 247 1.08 -22.58 -17.96
CA ARG A 247 2.40 -23.06 -17.49
C ARG A 247 3.18 -22.04 -16.62
N PHE A 248 2.57 -20.91 -16.29
CA PHE A 248 3.13 -19.80 -15.54
C PHE A 248 2.20 -19.34 -14.40
N HIS A 249 1.45 -20.26 -13.79
CA HIS A 249 0.77 -19.94 -12.54
C HIS A 249 1.79 -19.89 -11.40
N PHE A 250 2.34 -18.69 -11.18
CA PHE A 250 3.19 -18.42 -10.04
C PHE A 250 2.32 -18.30 -8.79
N LEU A 251 2.60 -19.12 -7.78
CA LEU A 251 2.00 -19.00 -6.46
C LEU A 251 2.29 -17.60 -5.93
N LYS A 252 1.25 -16.81 -5.68
CA LYS A 252 1.41 -15.44 -5.15
C LYS A 252 1.47 -15.49 -3.63
N PRO A 253 2.60 -15.11 -3.01
CA PRO A 253 2.65 -14.99 -1.56
C PRO A 253 1.97 -13.71 -1.08
N CYS A 254 1.45 -13.73 0.16
CA CYS A 254 1.18 -12.50 0.89
C CYS A 254 2.48 -12.08 1.60
N GLN A 255 2.91 -10.84 1.40
CA GLN A 255 4.14 -10.29 1.97
C GLN A 255 3.84 -9.03 2.77
N VAL A 256 4.38 -8.95 3.99
CA VAL A 256 4.39 -7.72 4.80
C VAL A 256 5.82 -7.36 5.16
N SER A 257 6.17 -6.08 5.08
CA SER A 257 7.45 -5.58 5.57
C SER A 257 7.34 -4.14 6.02
N GLY A 258 8.21 -3.70 6.93
CA GLY A 258 8.16 -2.34 7.44
C GLY A 258 9.13 -2.08 8.58
N LEU A 259 9.33 -0.79 8.87
CA LEU A 259 10.10 -0.33 10.03
C LEU A 259 9.20 -0.25 11.25
N LEU A 260 9.61 -0.92 12.33
CA LEU A 260 8.91 -0.93 13.60
C LEU A 260 9.85 -0.50 14.72
N ARG A 261 9.42 0.44 15.56
CA ARG A 261 10.10 0.73 16.82
C ARG A 261 9.60 -0.26 17.87
N LEU A 262 10.50 -1.15 18.31
CA LEU A 262 10.19 -2.23 19.24
C LEU A 262 10.91 -2.02 20.56
N ASN A 263 10.19 -2.23 21.66
CA ASN A 263 10.75 -2.23 23.00
C ASN A 263 11.14 -3.66 23.40
N LYS A 264 12.20 -3.81 24.20
CA LYS A 264 12.54 -5.10 24.82
C LYS A 264 11.32 -5.65 25.56
N GLY A 265 11.04 -6.93 25.32
CA GLY A 265 9.89 -7.64 25.90
C GLY A 265 8.58 -7.46 25.13
N ALA A 266 8.52 -6.61 24.10
CA ALA A 266 7.37 -6.59 23.19
C ALA A 266 7.23 -7.94 22.49
N GLU A 267 5.99 -8.37 22.27
CA GLU A 267 5.68 -9.64 21.60
C GLU A 267 5.08 -9.35 20.24
N LEU A 268 5.57 -10.03 19.21
CA LEU A 268 5.05 -9.99 17.86
C LEU A 268 4.31 -11.29 17.56
N LYS A 269 3.27 -11.23 16.71
CA LYS A 269 2.61 -12.42 16.18
C LYS A 269 2.41 -12.29 14.68
N ALA A 270 2.68 -13.37 13.94
CA ALA A 270 2.22 -13.53 12.57
C ALA A 270 0.81 -14.15 12.59
N ILE A 271 -0.17 -13.45 12.03
CA ILE A 271 -1.60 -13.75 12.13
C ILE A 271 -2.22 -13.77 10.74
N THR A 272 -3.21 -14.62 10.55
CA THR A 272 -4.07 -14.70 9.38
C THR A 272 -5.51 -14.99 9.83
N GLY A 273 -6.48 -15.07 8.92
CA GLY A 273 -7.82 -15.59 9.24
C GLY A 273 -7.81 -17.09 9.56
N GLY A 274 -8.55 -17.53 10.58
CA GLY A 274 -8.58 -18.94 11.02
C GLY A 274 -9.17 -19.93 10.00
N SER A 275 -9.74 -19.45 8.90
CA SER A 275 -10.21 -20.28 7.79
C SER A 275 -9.15 -20.52 6.71
N PHE A 276 -8.01 -19.82 6.76
CA PHE A 276 -6.97 -19.96 5.75
C PHE A 276 -6.00 -21.11 6.07
N SER A 277 -5.42 -21.69 5.03
CA SER A 277 -4.33 -22.65 5.14
C SER A 277 -3.11 -22.23 4.34
N LEU A 278 -1.94 -22.63 4.83
CA LEU A 278 -0.66 -22.35 4.20
C LEU A 278 -0.36 -23.38 3.10
N GLN A 279 0.32 -22.93 2.04
CA GLN A 279 0.80 -23.77 0.95
C GLN A 279 1.98 -24.63 1.41
N MET A 280 1.93 -25.95 1.20
CA MET A 280 3.00 -26.88 1.62
C MET A 280 4.34 -26.66 0.90
N SER A 281 4.31 -26.43 -0.41
CA SER A 281 5.52 -26.16 -1.22
C SER A 281 6.00 -24.71 -1.14
N GLY A 282 5.26 -23.87 -0.42
CA GLY A 282 5.56 -22.45 -0.27
C GLY A 282 6.73 -22.23 0.67
N LYS A 283 7.59 -21.27 0.33
CA LYS A 283 8.62 -20.77 1.27
C LYS A 283 7.99 -19.73 2.17
N HIS A 284 7.87 -20.04 3.45
CA HIS A 284 7.35 -19.13 4.48
C HIS A 284 8.50 -18.66 5.33
N TYR A 285 8.62 -17.35 5.52
CA TYR A 285 9.66 -16.79 6.36
C TYR A 285 9.17 -15.62 7.18
N PHE A 286 9.79 -15.46 8.35
CA PHE A 286 9.63 -14.33 9.25
C PHE A 286 11.01 -13.89 9.68
N GLY A 287 11.31 -12.60 9.60
CA GLY A 287 12.61 -12.11 10.04
C GLY A 287 12.59 -10.64 10.37
N LEU A 288 13.59 -10.26 11.15
CA LEU A 288 13.84 -8.87 11.47
C LEU A 288 15.31 -8.64 11.79
N PHE A 289 15.78 -7.45 11.44
CA PHE A 289 17.10 -6.98 11.82
C PHE A 289 17.02 -5.56 12.37
N LYS A 290 17.88 -5.27 13.34
CA LYS A 290 17.96 -3.94 13.96
C LYS A 290 18.61 -2.97 12.99
N VAL A 291 17.95 -1.85 12.75
CA VAL A 291 18.48 -0.70 12.02
C VAL A 291 19.24 0.16 13.02
N ASN A 292 20.55 0.23 12.87
CA ASN A 292 21.43 1.04 13.72
C ASN A 292 21.29 2.53 13.41
#